data_AF-A0A0A1ZLH3-F1
#
_entry.id   AF-A0A0A1ZLH3-F1
#
_cell.length_a   1.000
_cell.length_b   1.000
_cell.length_c   1.000
_cell.angle_alpha   90.00
_cell.angle_beta   90.00
_cell.angle_gamma   90.00
#
_symmetry.space_group_name_H-M   'P 1'
#
loop_
_entity.id
_entity.type
_entity.pdbx_description
1 polymer ?
#
loop_
_entity_poly.entity_id
_entity_poly.type
_entity_poly.pdbx_seq_one_letter_code
_entity_poly.pdbx_strand_id
1 'polypeptide(L)'
;MNNRKIIKGYKTLISSRFNADTSPYKFKDGIIYTLYSDEFNLLKFGFAKNYKVLEKKLSSKALILLDMKKGNKKDLFLLITTLKELGIKYSDNFHFKYSGSLMRHLSTLGWPAGRSLYKQRKIKKELVCA
;
A
#
# COMPACT_ATOMS: atom_id res chain seq x y z
N MET A 1 -8.00 -11.03 48.47
CA MET A 1 -9.23 -11.13 47.66
C MET A 1 -9.43 -9.83 46.91
N ASN A 2 -9.36 -9.84 45.58
CA ASN A 2 -9.83 -8.73 44.74
C ASN A 2 -10.26 -9.29 43.37
N ASN A 3 -11.49 -9.79 43.31
CA ASN A 3 -12.11 -10.29 42.10
C ASN A 3 -12.60 -9.10 41.26
N ARG A 4 -11.76 -8.62 40.33
CA ARG A 4 -12.22 -7.68 39.30
C ARG A 4 -13.14 -8.42 38.32
N LYS A 5 -14.46 -8.26 38.49
CA LYS A 5 -15.47 -8.72 37.55
C LYS A 5 -15.32 -7.96 36.24
N ILE A 6 -14.74 -8.60 35.24
CA ILE A 6 -14.70 -8.08 33.87
C ILE A 6 -16.14 -8.01 33.35
N ILE A 7 -16.58 -6.79 33.02
CA ILE A 7 -17.92 -6.48 32.54
C ILE A 7 -18.16 -7.22 31.22
N LYS A 8 -19.14 -8.13 31.24
CA LYS A 8 -19.52 -9.08 30.18
C LYS A 8 -20.23 -8.39 28.98
N GLY A 9 -19.89 -7.14 28.66
CA GLY A 9 -20.68 -6.26 27.79
C GLY A 9 -20.07 -5.93 26.42
N TYR A 10 -18.80 -6.30 26.14
CA TYR A 10 -18.11 -5.91 24.90
C TYR A 10 -17.97 -7.04 23.86
N LYS A 11 -18.61 -8.20 24.07
CA LYS A 11 -18.53 -9.34 23.13
C LYS A 11 -19.45 -9.23 21.91
N THR A 12 -20.30 -8.21 21.83
CA THR A 12 -21.40 -8.17 20.84
C THR A 12 -21.30 -7.07 19.77
N LEU A 13 -20.22 -6.28 19.73
CA LEU A 13 -20.10 -5.16 18.78
C LEU A 13 -19.19 -5.40 17.58
N ILE A 14 -18.73 -6.62 17.34
CA ILE A 14 -17.98 -6.97 16.11
C ILE A 14 -18.62 -8.19 15.43
N SER A 15 -19.92 -8.12 15.18
CA SER A 15 -20.62 -9.07 14.29
C SER A 15 -21.29 -8.40 13.10
N SER A 16 -21.08 -7.09 12.89
CA SER A 16 -21.57 -6.40 11.71
C SER A 16 -20.55 -6.46 10.57
N ARG A 17 -20.63 -7.56 9.81
CA ARG A 17 -20.35 -7.65 8.37
C ARG A 17 -18.96 -7.18 7.89
N PHE A 18 -17.92 -7.92 8.24
CA PHE A 18 -16.94 -8.26 7.20
C PHE A 18 -17.50 -9.46 6.43
N ASN A 19 -18.39 -9.20 5.47
CA ASN A 19 -18.62 -10.15 4.39
C ASN A 19 -17.35 -10.17 3.52
N ALA A 20 -16.30 -10.82 4.01
CA ALA A 20 -15.27 -11.34 3.14
C ALA A 20 -15.98 -12.40 2.30
N ASP A 21 -16.48 -12.02 1.12
CA ASP A 21 -17.02 -12.95 0.14
C ASP A 21 -16.12 -14.19 0.08
N THR A 22 -16.60 -15.27 0.69
CA THR A 22 -16.08 -16.64 0.60
C THR A 22 -16.66 -17.31 -0.65
N SER A 23 -16.96 -16.53 -1.70
CA SER A 23 -17.30 -17.09 -2.98
C SER A 23 -16.04 -17.73 -3.59
N PRO A 24 -16.18 -18.87 -4.28
CA PRO A 24 -15.05 -19.57 -4.91
C PRO A 24 -14.48 -18.81 -6.12
N TYR A 25 -14.87 -17.54 -6.34
CA TYR A 25 -14.10 -16.58 -7.11
C TYR A 25 -12.83 -16.23 -6.33
N LYS A 26 -11.94 -17.23 -6.24
CA LYS A 26 -10.56 -17.15 -5.76
C LYS A 26 -9.93 -15.92 -6.38
N PHE A 27 -9.72 -14.88 -5.57
CA PHE A 27 -8.86 -13.77 -5.97
C PHE A 27 -7.53 -14.40 -6.36
N LYS A 28 -7.19 -14.35 -7.64
CA LYS A 28 -5.97 -14.96 -8.12
C LYS A 28 -4.82 -14.27 -7.42
N ASP A 29 -4.02 -15.07 -6.73
CA ASP A 29 -2.71 -14.64 -6.24
C ASP A 29 -1.96 -13.96 -7.38
N GLY A 30 -1.27 -12.89 -7.04
CA GLY A 30 -0.43 -12.13 -7.93
C GLY A 30 0.56 -11.30 -7.14
N ILE A 31 0.89 -10.15 -7.68
CA ILE A 31 1.91 -9.25 -7.16
C ILE A 31 1.26 -7.90 -6.93
N ILE A 32 1.35 -7.41 -5.70
CA ILE A 32 1.11 -6.01 -5.39
C ILE A 32 2.44 -5.28 -5.33
N TYR A 33 2.46 -4.05 -5.82
CA TYR A 33 3.69 -3.30 -6.01
C TYR A 33 3.46 -1.81 -5.80
N THR A 34 4.57 -1.12 -5.55
CA THR A 34 4.64 0.34 -5.56
C THR A 34 5.64 0.80 -6.60
N LEU A 35 5.19 1.66 -7.51
CA LEU A 35 6.06 2.38 -8.43
C LEU A 35 6.23 3.83 -7.97
N TYR A 36 7.35 4.43 -8.34
CA TYR A 36 7.64 5.83 -8.09
C TYR A 36 8.00 6.53 -9.41
N SER A 37 7.39 7.69 -9.65
CA SER A 37 7.81 8.62 -10.69
C SER A 37 8.62 9.72 -10.02
N ASP A 38 9.87 9.89 -10.46
CA ASP A 38 10.74 10.95 -9.94
C ASP A 38 10.33 12.32 -10.49
N GLU A 39 10.04 12.37 -11.79
CA GLU A 39 9.57 13.57 -12.50
C GLU A 39 8.36 14.23 -11.81
N PHE A 40 7.36 13.43 -11.44
CA PHE A 40 6.14 13.94 -10.82
C PHE A 40 6.13 13.81 -9.28
N ASN A 41 7.16 13.19 -8.70
CA ASN A 41 7.21 12.85 -7.28
C ASN A 41 5.94 12.13 -6.80
N LEU A 42 5.48 11.15 -7.58
CA LEU A 42 4.26 10.38 -7.37
C LEU A 42 4.55 8.92 -7.08
N LEU A 43 3.77 8.33 -6.19
CA LEU A 43 3.69 6.91 -5.94
C LEU A 43 2.48 6.33 -6.67
N LYS A 44 2.65 5.17 -7.28
CA LYS A 44 1.56 4.41 -7.87
C LYS A 44 1.47 3.05 -7.21
N PHE A 45 0.31 2.74 -6.64
CA PHE A 45 0.03 1.42 -6.11
C PHE A 45 -0.70 0.58 -7.15
N GLY A 46 -0.35 -0.70 -7.25
CA GLY A 46 -0.94 -1.55 -8.27
C GLY A 46 -0.88 -3.02 -7.98
N PHE A 47 -1.62 -3.75 -8.80
CA PHE A 47 -1.68 -5.20 -8.85
C PHE A 47 -1.27 -5.69 -10.26
N ALA A 48 -0.58 -6.82 -10.30
CA ALA A 48 -0.24 -7.55 -11.51
C ALA A 48 -0.49 -9.05 -11.28
N LYS A 49 -1.07 -9.72 -12.27
CA LYS A 49 -1.37 -11.16 -12.18
C LYS A 49 -0.09 -12.01 -12.07
N ASN A 50 1.00 -11.55 -12.65
CA ASN A 50 2.31 -12.19 -12.61
C ASN A 50 3.42 -11.16 -12.93
N TYR A 51 4.67 -11.60 -12.81
CA TYR A 51 5.83 -10.74 -13.05
C TYR A 51 5.90 -10.23 -14.50
N LYS A 52 5.59 -11.07 -15.50
CA LYS A 52 5.57 -10.66 -16.92
C LYS A 52 4.65 -9.46 -17.19
N VAL A 53 3.50 -9.38 -16.50
CA VAL A 53 2.59 -8.24 -16.61
C VAL A 53 3.15 -6.99 -15.92
N LEU A 54 3.86 -7.15 -14.81
CA LEU A 54 4.53 -6.05 -14.12
C LEU A 54 5.68 -5.49 -14.97
N GLU A 55 6.51 -6.36 -15.52
CA GLU A 55 7.67 -6.00 -16.35
C GLU A 55 7.27 -5.12 -17.55
N LYS A 56 6.21 -5.49 -18.29
CA LYS A 56 5.66 -4.67 -19.38
C LYS A 56 5.26 -3.25 -18.94
N LYS A 57 4.79 -3.09 -17.70
CA LYS A 57 4.44 -1.77 -17.12
C LYS A 57 5.68 -0.95 -16.75
N LEU A 58 6.76 -1.60 -16.37
CA LEU A 58 8.04 -0.96 -16.07
C LEU A 58 8.75 -0.52 -17.35
N SER A 59 8.70 -1.30 -18.42
CA SER A 59 9.35 -0.97 -19.69
C SER A 59 8.70 0.20 -20.44
N SER A 60 7.44 0.54 -20.13
CA SER A 60 6.65 1.52 -20.88
C SER A 60 6.64 2.94 -20.29
N LYS A 61 7.13 3.12 -19.05
CA LYS A 61 7.11 4.42 -18.37
C LYS A 61 8.40 4.58 -17.57
N ALA A 62 8.87 5.81 -17.40
CA ALA A 62 9.96 6.17 -16.48
C ALA A 62 9.54 6.02 -15.01
N LEU A 63 9.07 4.83 -14.64
CA LEU A 63 8.60 4.46 -13.32
C LEU A 63 9.59 3.49 -12.68
N ILE A 64 10.00 3.82 -11.48
CA ILE A 64 10.94 3.04 -10.69
C ILE A 64 10.14 2.11 -9.78
N LEU A 65 10.39 0.81 -9.85
CA LEU A 65 9.83 -0.13 -8.89
C LEU A 65 10.49 0.10 -7.53
N LEU A 66 9.70 0.49 -6.51
CA LEU A 66 10.22 0.63 -5.15
C LEU A 66 10.29 -0.71 -4.44
N ASP A 67 9.19 -1.47 -4.50
CA ASP A 67 9.08 -2.77 -3.87
C ASP A 67 7.84 -3.53 -4.38
N MET A 68 7.82 -4.83 -4.15
CA MET A 68 6.71 -5.71 -4.48
C MET A 68 6.57 -6.85 -3.47
N LYS A 69 5.35 -7.33 -3.27
CA LYS A 69 5.09 -8.55 -2.50
C LYS A 69 4.00 -9.39 -3.14
N LYS A 70 3.96 -10.67 -2.77
CA LYS A 70 2.83 -11.53 -3.11
C LYS A 70 1.56 -10.97 -2.45
N GLY A 71 0.49 -10.89 -3.23
CA GLY A 71 -0.79 -10.39 -2.76
C GLY A 71 -1.86 -10.53 -3.83
N ASN A 72 -3.03 -9.96 -3.58
CA ASN A 72 -4.17 -10.07 -4.46
C ASN A 72 -4.79 -8.69 -4.74
N LYS A 73 -5.84 -8.66 -5.58
CA LYS A 73 -6.53 -7.39 -5.92
C LYS A 73 -7.29 -6.80 -4.73
N LYS A 74 -7.80 -7.62 -3.79
CA LYS A 74 -8.46 -7.14 -2.56
C LYS A 74 -7.48 -6.38 -1.67
N ASP A 75 -6.23 -6.84 -1.55
CA ASP A 75 -5.21 -6.16 -0.74
C ASP A 75 -4.98 -4.73 -1.23
N LEU A 76 -4.94 -4.54 -2.57
CA LEU A 76 -4.87 -3.21 -3.16
C LEU A 76 -6.10 -2.36 -2.80
N PHE A 77 -7.32 -2.89 -3.00
CA PHE A 77 -8.53 -2.13 -2.66
C PHE A 77 -8.61 -1.78 -1.18
N LEU A 78 -8.24 -2.71 -0.30
CA LEU A 78 -8.19 -2.50 1.13
C LEU A 78 -7.24 -1.34 1.47
N LEU A 79 -6.03 -1.34 0.90
CA LEU A 79 -5.10 -0.23 1.08
C LEU A 79 -5.71 1.11 0.65
N ILE A 80 -6.30 1.17 -0.55
CA ILE A 80 -6.87 2.43 -1.07
C ILE A 80 -7.99 2.94 -0.17
N THR A 81 -8.88 2.06 0.29
CA THR A 81 -9.95 2.41 1.23
C THR A 81 -9.39 2.92 2.55
N THR A 82 -8.40 2.22 3.13
CA THR A 82 -7.75 2.66 4.37
C THR A 82 -7.06 4.01 4.22
N LEU A 83 -6.32 4.24 3.13
CA LEU A 83 -5.66 5.54 2.90
C LEU A 83 -6.70 6.66 2.72
N LYS A 84 -7.83 6.38 2.07
CA LYS A 84 -8.94 7.32 1.94
C LYS A 84 -9.56 7.66 3.30
N GLU A 85 -9.76 6.68 4.17
CA GLU A 85 -10.26 6.88 5.55
C GLU A 85 -9.27 7.68 6.41
N LEU A 86 -7.96 7.55 6.15
CA LEU A 86 -6.91 8.37 6.76
C LEU A 86 -6.82 9.80 6.17
N GLY A 87 -7.71 10.17 5.24
CA GLY A 87 -7.74 11.50 4.62
C GLY A 87 -6.69 11.73 3.54
N ILE A 88 -6.02 10.67 3.07
CA ILE A 88 -5.00 10.78 2.02
C ILE A 88 -5.69 10.80 0.66
N LYS A 89 -5.52 11.93 -0.04
CA LYS A 89 -6.04 12.12 -1.40
C LYS A 89 -5.16 11.41 -2.42
N TYR A 90 -5.79 10.83 -3.43
CA TYR A 90 -5.13 10.26 -4.60
C TYR A 90 -5.79 10.78 -5.88
N SER A 91 -5.02 10.81 -6.96
CA SER A 91 -5.53 11.08 -8.31
C SER A 91 -5.84 9.78 -9.04
N ASP A 92 -6.46 9.90 -10.20
CA ASP A 92 -6.91 8.75 -10.99
C ASP A 92 -5.81 7.71 -11.20
N ASN A 93 -6.22 6.44 -11.29
CA ASN A 93 -5.32 5.29 -11.39
C ASN A 93 -4.40 5.07 -10.18
N PHE A 94 -4.86 5.41 -8.97
CA PHE A 94 -4.17 5.14 -7.69
C PHE A 94 -2.78 5.80 -7.59
N HIS A 95 -2.68 7.04 -8.06
CA HIS A 95 -1.47 7.84 -7.89
C HIS A 95 -1.57 8.72 -6.64
N PHE A 96 -0.53 8.70 -5.82
CA PHE A 96 -0.45 9.42 -4.55
C PHE A 96 0.74 10.34 -4.57
N LYS A 97 0.60 11.56 -4.06
CA LYS A 97 1.76 12.44 -3.86
C LYS A 97 2.67 11.82 -2.80
N TYR A 98 3.95 11.69 -3.12
CA TYR A 98 4.92 11.21 -2.13
C TYR A 98 4.96 12.18 -0.95
N SER A 99 4.84 11.64 0.27
CA SER A 99 5.02 12.37 1.52
C SER A 99 5.58 11.45 2.59
N GLY A 100 6.33 12.00 3.54
CA GLY A 100 6.85 11.22 4.67
C GLY A 100 5.74 10.57 5.50
N SER A 101 4.60 11.25 5.66
CA SER A 101 3.42 10.71 6.36
C SER A 101 2.85 9.48 5.64
N LEU A 102 2.64 9.58 4.31
CA LEU A 102 2.17 8.45 3.51
C LEU A 102 3.12 7.25 3.63
N MET A 103 4.43 7.48 3.53
CA MET A 103 5.42 6.39 3.67
C MET A 103 5.36 5.73 5.05
N ARG A 104 5.13 6.50 6.12
CA ARG A 104 4.92 5.94 7.47
C ARG A 104 3.66 5.10 7.52
N HIS A 105 2.53 5.59 7.02
CA HIS A 105 1.28 4.81 6.96
C HIS A 105 1.47 3.50 6.17
N LEU A 106 2.10 3.55 5.00
CA LEU A 106 2.39 2.34 4.21
C LEU A 106 3.26 1.34 4.97
N SER A 107 4.28 1.84 5.69
CA SER A 107 5.15 0.99 6.50
C SER A 107 4.37 0.32 7.64
N THR A 108 3.52 1.08 8.35
CA THR A 108 2.66 0.55 9.42
C THR A 108 1.67 -0.48 8.88
N LEU A 109 1.15 -0.29 7.68
CA LEU A 109 0.23 -1.22 7.01
C LEU A 109 0.95 -2.43 6.39
N GLY A 110 2.29 -2.50 6.48
CA GLY A 110 3.09 -3.56 5.87
C GLY A 110 2.99 -3.58 4.34
N TRP A 111 2.70 -2.45 3.71
CA TRP A 111 2.62 -2.33 2.25
C TRP A 111 4.03 -2.32 1.63
N PRO A 112 4.25 -2.93 0.45
CA PRO A 112 5.55 -2.90 -0.23
C PRO A 112 5.81 -1.50 -0.80
N ALA A 113 6.24 -0.57 0.05
CA ALA A 113 6.60 0.80 -0.32
C ALA A 113 8.11 1.00 -0.44
N GLY A 114 8.89 -0.07 -0.26
CA GLY A 114 10.34 -0.02 -0.18
C GLY A 114 10.83 0.59 1.13
N ARG A 115 12.11 0.44 1.42
CA ARG A 115 12.74 1.19 2.50
C ARG A 115 12.70 2.65 2.05
N SER A 116 12.01 3.51 2.80
CA SER A 116 11.70 4.94 2.55
C SER A 116 12.88 5.86 2.21
N LEU A 117 14.07 5.29 2.00
CA LEU A 117 15.35 5.93 1.75
C LEU A 117 15.56 6.30 0.28
N TYR A 118 14.71 5.91 -0.68
CA TYR A 118 14.93 6.24 -2.10
C TYR A 118 15.09 7.77 -2.31
N LYS A 119 14.19 8.56 -1.71
CA LYS A 119 14.26 10.03 -1.79
C LYS A 119 15.35 10.63 -0.90
N GLN A 120 15.54 10.09 0.31
CA GLN A 120 16.63 10.56 1.19
C GLN A 120 18.02 10.32 0.59
N ARG A 121 18.23 9.22 -0.14
CA ARG A 121 19.51 8.89 -0.79
C ARG A 121 19.78 9.73 -2.03
N LYS A 122 18.77 10.06 -2.84
CA LYS A 122 18.92 10.98 -3.98
C LYS A 122 19.15 12.43 -3.53
N ILE A 123 18.36 12.93 -2.58
CA ILE A 123 18.53 14.28 -2.02
C ILE A 123 19.92 14.42 -1.37
N LYS A 124 20.40 13.43 -0.60
CA LYS A 124 21.77 13.45 -0.07
C LYS A 124 22.83 13.40 -1.18
N LYS A 125 22.62 12.64 -2.25
CA LYS A 125 23.58 12.60 -3.37
C LYS A 125 23.66 13.95 -4.10
N GLU A 126 22.55 14.63 -4.32
CA GLU A 126 22.54 15.96 -4.95
C GLU A 126 23.17 17.03 -4.07
N LEU A 127 22.98 16.96 -2.74
CA LEU A 127 23.60 17.91 -1.78
C LEU A 127 25.09 17.66 -1.51
N VAL A 128 25.61 16.46 -1.76
CA VAL A 128 27.04 16.12 -1.57
C VAL A 128 27.86 16.40 -2.84
N CYS A 129 27.20 16.60 -3.99
CA CYS A 129 27.84 16.93 -5.26
C CYS A 129 27.61 18.38 -5.71
N ALA A 130 27.20 19.28 -4.80
CA ALA A 130 27.08 20.72 -5.04
C ALA A 130 28.18 21.48 -4.29
#